data_AF-A0A841GZ59-F1
#
_entry.id   AF-A0A841GZ59-F1
#
_cell.length_a   1.000
_cell.length_b   1.000
_cell.length_c   1.000
_cell.angle_alpha   90.00
_cell.angle_beta   90.00
_cell.angle_gamma   90.00
#
_symmetry.space_group_name_H-M   'P 1'
#
loop_
_entity.id
_entity.type
_entity.pdbx_description
1 polymer ?
#
loop_
_entity_poly.entity_id
_entity_poly.type
_entity_poly.pdbx_seq_one_letter_code
_entity_poly.pdbx_strand_id
1 'polypeptide(L)'
;MEVFTEAWCVACCERMNESEAYRQAAATWEGSAVLVMTADATQGVPEERAAWLDMHHGACRGTRMATDADFDDAAYVFESDPATWRRLLSGDTDPVAAAMAGKLRLTKGNLFTLAKYAQAAREMVVAAGAAGGTFPATAG
;
A
#
# COMPACT_ATOMS: atom_id res chain seq x y z
N MET A 1 9.51 -8.47 -11.08
CA MET A 1 8.04 -8.47 -10.97
C MET A 1 7.57 -7.04 -10.96
N GLU A 2 6.41 -6.76 -11.55
CA GLU A 2 5.82 -5.42 -11.48
C GLU A 2 5.10 -5.21 -10.15
N VAL A 3 5.11 -3.99 -9.63
CA VAL A 3 4.32 -3.61 -8.46
C VAL A 3 2.82 -3.80 -8.72
N PHE A 4 2.05 -4.06 -7.66
CA PHE A 4 0.60 -4.32 -7.75
C PHE A 4 0.24 -5.48 -8.70
N THR A 5 1.10 -6.49 -8.78
CA THR A 5 0.76 -7.80 -9.35
C THR A 5 0.61 -8.82 -8.24
N GLU A 6 -0.01 -9.97 -8.50
CA GLU A 6 -0.17 -11.04 -7.51
C GLU A 6 1.17 -11.44 -6.88
N ALA A 7 2.20 -11.64 -7.69
CA ALA A 7 3.53 -12.01 -7.21
C ALA A 7 4.15 -10.93 -6.31
N TRP A 8 3.92 -9.65 -6.62
CA TRP A 8 4.36 -8.55 -5.76
C TRP A 8 3.56 -8.46 -4.47
N CYS A 9 2.25 -8.71 -4.51
CA CYS A 9 1.41 -8.73 -3.31
C CYS A 9 1.95 -9.76 -2.31
N VAL A 10 2.23 -10.98 -2.77
CA VAL A 10 2.79 -12.05 -1.93
C VAL A 10 4.13 -11.62 -1.32
N ALA A 11 5.06 -11.14 -2.16
CA ALA A 11 6.37 -10.67 -1.68
C ALA A 11 6.27 -9.51 -0.69
N CYS A 12 5.32 -8.59 -0.88
CA CYS A 12 5.05 -7.48 0.05
C CYS A 12 4.65 -7.99 1.44
N CYS A 13 3.74 -8.97 1.51
CA CYS A 13 3.32 -9.56 2.78
C CYS A 13 4.45 -10.27 3.52
N GLU A 14 5.28 -11.01 2.78
CA GLU A 14 6.49 -11.67 3.33
C GLU A 14 7.43 -10.63 3.96
N ARG A 15 7.72 -9.54 3.25
CA ARG A 15 8.59 -8.48 3.77
C ARG A 15 8.01 -7.75 4.97
N MET A 16 6.71 -7.52 5.00
CA MET A 16 6.03 -6.99 6.18
C MET A 16 6.21 -7.92 7.39
N ASN A 17 6.06 -9.23 7.20
CA ASN A 17 6.21 -10.23 8.26
C ASN A 17 7.67 -10.43 8.74
N GLU A 18 8.65 -10.13 7.88
CA GLU A 18 10.09 -10.12 8.23
C GLU A 18 10.51 -8.85 8.97
N SER A 19 9.75 -7.75 8.83
CA SER A 19 10.08 -6.46 9.42
C SER A 19 9.69 -6.39 10.90
N GLU A 20 10.70 -6.41 11.77
CA GLU A 20 10.48 -6.20 13.21
C GLU A 20 9.95 -4.79 13.51
N ALA A 21 10.37 -3.79 12.76
CA ALA A 21 9.89 -2.43 12.91
C ALA A 21 8.38 -2.32 12.59
N TYR A 22 7.93 -2.97 11.51
CA TYR A 22 6.50 -3.05 11.19
C TYR A 22 5.73 -3.81 12.28
N ARG A 23 6.24 -4.98 12.70
CA ARG A 23 5.63 -5.81 13.74
C ARG A 23 5.35 -5.01 15.02
N GLN A 24 6.33 -4.23 15.47
CA GLN A 24 6.21 -3.40 16.67
C GLN A 24 5.27 -2.21 16.46
N ALA A 25 5.42 -1.48 15.35
CA ALA A 25 4.63 -0.29 15.08
C ALA A 25 3.13 -0.60 14.87
N ALA A 26 2.83 -1.74 14.27
CA ALA A 26 1.47 -2.19 13.95
C ALA A 26 0.90 -3.18 14.99
N ALA A 27 1.54 -3.36 16.16
CA ALA A 27 1.18 -4.38 17.15
C ALA A 27 -0.28 -4.30 17.65
N THR A 28 -0.91 -3.13 17.56
CA THR A 28 -2.32 -2.92 17.94
C THR A 28 -3.19 -2.49 16.76
N TRP A 29 -2.66 -2.57 15.53
CA TRP A 29 -3.42 -2.27 14.33
C TRP A 29 -4.13 -3.52 13.84
N GLU A 30 -5.44 -3.39 13.68
CA GLU A 30 -6.30 -4.37 13.05
C GLU A 30 -7.05 -3.71 11.89
N GLY A 31 -7.27 -4.49 10.84
CA GLY A 31 -8.13 -4.12 9.73
C GLY A 31 -7.48 -4.38 8.39
N SER A 32 -8.30 -4.76 7.43
CA SER A 32 -7.86 -4.90 6.05
C SER A 32 -7.75 -3.53 5.37
N ALA A 33 -6.85 -3.44 4.40
CA ALA A 33 -6.68 -2.28 3.55
C ALA A 33 -6.69 -2.69 2.08
N VAL A 34 -7.23 -1.83 1.23
CA VAL A 34 -6.99 -1.87 -0.22
C VAL A 34 -6.07 -0.71 -0.58
N LEU A 35 -4.96 -1.02 -1.24
CA LEU A 35 -4.09 -0.03 -1.85
C LEU A 35 -4.42 0.01 -3.34
N VAL A 36 -4.64 1.21 -3.89
CA VAL A 36 -5.09 1.43 -5.26
C VAL A 36 -4.08 2.27 -6.00
N MET A 37 -3.53 1.72 -7.07
CA MET A 37 -2.78 2.45 -8.08
C MET A 37 -3.71 2.76 -9.25
N THR A 38 -4.10 4.03 -9.37
CA THR A 38 -5.04 4.48 -10.40
C THR A 38 -4.47 4.27 -11.80
N ALA A 39 -5.35 4.10 -12.79
CA ALA A 39 -4.95 4.10 -14.19
C ALA A 39 -4.28 5.44 -14.58
N ASP A 40 -3.11 5.35 -15.19
CA ASP A 40 -2.41 6.42 -15.88
C ASP A 40 -1.60 5.83 -17.04
N ALA A 41 -2.18 5.87 -18.24
CA ALA A 41 -1.55 5.35 -19.44
C ALA A 41 -0.22 6.04 -19.78
N THR A 42 -0.04 7.31 -19.38
CA THR A 42 1.23 8.03 -19.58
C THR A 42 2.36 7.47 -18.72
N GLN A 43 2.02 6.82 -17.60
CA GLN A 43 2.93 6.10 -16.73
C GLN A 43 2.96 4.58 -17.00
N GLY A 44 2.37 4.13 -18.12
CA GLY A 44 2.33 2.71 -18.49
C GLY A 44 1.31 1.87 -17.71
N VAL A 45 0.38 2.51 -17.00
CA VAL A 45 -0.67 1.85 -16.21
C VAL A 45 -2.01 2.08 -16.90
N PRO A 46 -2.39 1.29 -17.92
CA PRO A 46 -3.63 1.55 -18.68
C PRO A 46 -4.90 1.28 -17.88
N GLU A 47 -4.81 0.43 -16.86
CA GLU A 47 -5.91 0.02 -16.00
C GLU A 47 -5.49 0.10 -14.54
N GLU A 48 -6.46 0.37 -13.67
CA GLU A 48 -6.26 0.41 -12.23
C GLU A 48 -5.73 -0.95 -11.72
N ARG A 49 -4.80 -0.91 -10.77
CA ARG A 49 -4.35 -2.09 -10.05
C ARG A 49 -4.55 -1.86 -8.56
N ALA A 50 -5.13 -2.85 -7.89
CA ALA A 50 -5.39 -2.77 -6.47
C ALA A 50 -4.90 -4.03 -5.74
N ALA A 51 -4.31 -3.83 -4.57
CA ALA A 51 -3.84 -4.89 -3.68
C ALA A 51 -4.66 -4.84 -2.39
N TRP A 52 -5.25 -5.98 -2.02
CA TRP A 52 -5.87 -6.17 -0.72
C TRP A 52 -4.85 -6.75 0.26
N LEU A 53 -4.86 -6.25 1.49
CA LEU A 53 -3.99 -6.68 2.58
C LEU A 53 -4.81 -6.91 3.83
N ASP A 54 -4.58 -8.04 4.48
CA ASP A 54 -5.12 -8.36 5.80
C ASP A 54 -4.07 -8.14 6.88
N MET A 55 -4.22 -7.07 7.66
CA MET A 55 -3.29 -6.68 8.70
C MET A 55 -3.89 -6.94 10.08
N HIS A 56 -3.11 -7.58 10.95
CA HIS A 56 -3.54 -7.88 12.30
C HIS A 56 -2.34 -7.99 13.25
N HIS A 57 -2.27 -7.08 14.23
CA HIS A 57 -1.26 -7.07 15.29
C HIS A 57 0.18 -7.18 14.80
N GLY A 58 0.52 -6.40 13.77
CA GLY A 58 1.86 -6.38 13.20
C GLY A 58 2.20 -7.58 12.31
N ALA A 59 1.22 -8.41 11.98
CA ALA A 59 1.34 -9.45 10.98
C ALA A 59 0.51 -9.10 9.74
N CYS A 60 1.08 -9.42 8.59
CA CYS A 60 0.33 -9.54 7.35
C CYS A 60 -0.15 -10.99 7.22
N ARG A 61 -1.47 -11.22 7.32
CA ARG A 61 -2.07 -12.57 7.28
C ARG A 61 -2.31 -13.07 5.85
N GLY A 62 -2.36 -12.14 4.90
CA GLY A 62 -2.50 -12.45 3.50
C GLY A 62 -2.58 -11.20 2.65
N THR A 63 -2.16 -11.33 1.40
CA THR A 63 -2.27 -10.30 0.36
C THR A 63 -2.60 -10.95 -0.96
N ARG A 64 -3.32 -10.22 -1.80
CA ARG A 64 -3.62 -10.59 -3.18
C ARG A 64 -4.07 -9.37 -3.96
N MET A 65 -4.27 -9.54 -5.26
CA MET A 65 -5.04 -8.58 -6.05
C MET A 65 -6.42 -8.40 -5.42
N ALA A 66 -6.86 -7.15 -5.31
CA ALA A 66 -8.18 -6.82 -4.80
C ALA A 66 -9.27 -7.20 -5.82
N THR A 67 -10.43 -7.57 -5.30
CA THR A 67 -11.69 -7.78 -6.01
C THR A 67 -12.66 -6.68 -5.60
N ASP A 68 -13.75 -6.51 -6.34
CA ASP A 68 -14.77 -5.50 -6.02
C ASP A 68 -15.29 -5.61 -4.58
N ALA A 69 -15.49 -6.84 -4.09
CA ALA A 69 -15.93 -7.08 -2.71
C ALA A 69 -14.94 -6.55 -1.65
N ASP A 70 -13.64 -6.53 -1.95
CA ASP A 70 -12.63 -6.04 -1.00
C ASP A 70 -12.74 -4.54 -0.77
N PHE A 71 -13.18 -3.77 -1.77
CA PHE A 71 -13.41 -2.33 -1.59
C PHE A 71 -14.55 -2.07 -0.61
N ASP A 72 -15.59 -2.92 -0.64
CA ASP A 72 -16.74 -2.86 0.25
C ASP A 72 -16.45 -3.41 1.65
N ASP A 73 -15.57 -4.39 1.78
CA ASP A 73 -15.25 -5.04 3.05
C ASP A 73 -14.07 -4.41 3.79
N ALA A 74 -13.12 -3.77 3.07
CA ALA A 74 -11.92 -3.26 3.70
C ALA A 74 -12.19 -2.12 4.68
N ALA A 75 -11.45 -2.11 5.79
CA ALA A 75 -11.52 -1.02 6.77
C ALA A 75 -10.96 0.29 6.21
N TYR A 76 -9.97 0.18 5.31
CA TYR A 76 -9.29 1.31 4.70
C TYR A 76 -9.13 1.12 3.18
N VAL A 77 -9.28 2.19 2.42
CA VAL A 77 -8.92 2.22 0.99
C VAL A 77 -8.03 3.44 0.75
N PHE A 78 -6.82 3.20 0.26
CA PHE A 78 -5.83 4.22 -0.06
C PHE A 78 -5.59 4.26 -1.57
N GLU A 79 -5.68 5.45 -2.15
CA GLU A 79 -5.62 5.63 -3.60
C GLU A 79 -4.56 6.66 -3.96
N SER A 80 -3.77 6.35 -4.99
CA SER A 80 -2.77 7.27 -5.54
C SER A 80 -2.37 6.91 -6.97
N ASP A 81 -1.74 7.87 -7.65
CA ASP A 81 -1.20 7.70 -8.99
C ASP A 81 0.11 6.87 -8.99
N PRO A 82 0.52 6.28 -10.13
CA PRO A 82 1.73 5.47 -10.22
C PRO A 82 3.01 6.23 -9.84
N ALA A 83 3.09 7.54 -10.11
CA ALA A 83 4.25 8.35 -9.80
C ALA A 83 4.43 8.53 -8.28
N THR A 84 3.33 8.70 -7.54
CA THR A 84 3.33 8.81 -6.09
C THR A 84 3.63 7.46 -5.45
N TRP A 85 3.05 6.36 -5.94
CA TRP A 85 3.42 5.01 -5.48
C TRP A 85 4.90 4.72 -5.68
N ARG A 86 5.48 5.14 -6.81
CA ARG A 86 6.93 5.02 -7.08
C ARG A 86 7.77 5.72 -6.02
N ARG A 87 7.38 6.95 -5.66
CA ARG A 87 8.07 7.74 -4.62
C ARG A 87 7.90 7.16 -3.22
N LEU A 88 6.74 6.58 -2.92
CA LEU A 88 6.49 5.91 -1.64
C LEU A 88 7.37 4.67 -1.51
N LEU A 89 7.34 3.79 -2.51
CA LEU A 89 8.08 2.52 -2.47
C LEU A 89 9.60 2.69 -2.62
N SER A 90 10.07 3.80 -3.21
CA SER A 90 11.50 4.16 -3.23
C SER A 90 11.99 4.81 -1.93
N GLY A 91 11.08 5.26 -1.06
CA GLY A 91 11.41 6.03 0.14
C GLY A 91 11.66 7.52 -0.11
N ASP A 92 11.41 8.04 -1.32
CA ASP A 92 11.53 9.48 -1.63
C ASP A 92 10.47 10.33 -0.91
N THR A 93 9.37 9.71 -0.47
CA THR A 93 8.35 10.34 0.36
C THR A 93 7.72 9.31 1.30
N ASP A 94 7.21 9.77 2.43
CA ASP A 94 6.52 8.92 3.40
C ASP A 94 4.99 9.06 3.27
N PRO A 95 4.19 8.04 3.64
CA PRO A 95 2.74 8.04 3.44
C PRO A 95 2.03 9.17 4.18
N VAL A 96 2.55 9.66 5.31
CA VAL A 96 1.96 10.78 6.04
C VAL A 96 2.15 12.08 5.25
N ALA A 97 3.36 12.34 4.77
CA ALA A 97 3.65 13.50 3.94
C ALA A 97 2.83 13.50 2.64
N ALA A 98 2.74 12.35 1.96
CA ALA A 98 1.94 12.19 0.75
C ALA A 98 0.44 12.42 1.02
N ALA A 99 -0.08 11.95 2.16
CA ALA A 99 -1.47 12.18 2.55
C ALA A 99 -1.76 13.65 2.87
N MET A 100 -0.88 14.32 3.64
CA MET A 100 -1.02 15.76 3.91
C MET A 100 -0.97 16.61 2.63
N ALA A 101 -0.18 16.20 1.64
CA ALA A 101 -0.11 16.84 0.34
C ALA A 101 -1.29 16.51 -0.60
N GLY A 102 -2.23 15.67 -0.16
CA GLY A 102 -3.37 15.21 -0.96
C GLY A 102 -3.00 14.27 -2.12
N LYS A 103 -1.77 13.72 -2.11
CA LYS A 103 -1.27 12.80 -3.14
C LYS A 103 -1.64 11.36 -2.85
N LEU A 104 -1.64 10.96 -1.58
CA LEU A 104 -2.19 9.70 -1.11
C LEU A 104 -3.57 9.95 -0.47
N ARG A 105 -4.64 9.51 -1.11
CA ARG A 105 -6.01 9.75 -0.64
C ARG A 105 -6.52 8.57 0.16
N LEU A 106 -7.13 8.84 1.31
CA LEU A 106 -7.95 7.86 2.03
C LEU A 106 -9.38 7.99 1.51
N THR A 107 -9.82 7.06 0.65
CA THR A 107 -11.17 7.07 0.06
C THR A 107 -12.19 6.36 0.93
N LYS A 108 -11.73 5.48 1.84
CA LYS A 108 -12.54 4.80 2.85
C LYS A 108 -11.76 4.63 4.14
N GLY A 109 -12.44 4.80 5.29
CA GLY A 109 -11.87 4.64 6.63
C GLY A 109 -11.88 5.92 7.45
N ASN A 110 -11.33 5.86 8.66
CA ASN A 110 -11.31 7.00 9.60
C ASN A 110 -9.89 7.55 9.77
N LEU A 111 -9.71 8.81 9.38
CA LEU A 111 -8.42 9.51 9.46
C LEU A 111 -7.91 9.67 10.90
N PHE A 112 -8.80 9.90 11.88
CA PHE A 112 -8.40 10.00 13.29
C PHE A 112 -7.85 8.66 13.81
N THR A 113 -8.46 7.55 13.38
CA THR A 113 -7.96 6.21 13.70
C THR A 113 -6.62 5.94 13.03
N LEU A 114 -6.38 6.44 11.81
CA LEU A 114 -5.11 6.25 11.12
C LEU A 114 -3.98 7.11 11.67
N ALA A 115 -4.29 8.28 12.23
CA ALA A 115 -3.27 9.17 12.79
C ALA A 115 -2.43 8.49 13.89
N LYS A 116 -3.03 7.62 14.73
CA LYS A 116 -2.28 6.82 15.72
C LYS A 116 -1.40 5.73 15.11
N TYR A 117 -1.67 5.32 13.87
CA TYR A 117 -0.91 4.29 13.14
C TYR A 117 0.03 4.90 12.09
N ALA A 118 0.37 6.19 12.20
CA ALA A 118 1.28 6.87 11.27
C ALA A 118 2.64 6.15 11.15
N GLN A 119 3.22 5.70 12.27
CA GLN A 119 4.47 4.94 12.22
C GLN A 119 4.28 3.58 11.55
N ALA A 120 3.18 2.87 11.85
CA ALA A 120 2.88 1.59 11.22
C ALA A 120 2.73 1.71 9.70
N ALA A 121 2.06 2.77 9.22
CA ALA A 121 1.93 3.04 7.80
C ALA A 121 3.29 3.31 7.13
N ARG A 122 4.20 4.03 7.81
CA ARG A 122 5.57 4.24 7.32
C ARG A 122 6.35 2.93 7.21
N GLU A 123 6.35 2.12 8.26
CA GLU A 123 7.04 0.83 8.26
C GLU A 123 6.45 -0.15 7.24
N MET A 124 5.13 -0.10 7.01
CA MET A 124 4.46 -0.86 5.96
C MET A 124 4.99 -0.47 4.57
N VAL A 125 5.10 0.82 4.27
CA VAL A 125 5.64 1.31 2.99
C VAL A 125 7.11 0.93 2.82
N VAL A 126 7.91 1.02 3.89
CA VAL A 126 9.31 0.59 3.86
C VAL A 126 9.43 -0.91 3.57
N ALA A 127 8.64 -1.74 4.25
CA ALA A 127 8.62 -3.18 4.00
C ALA A 127 8.14 -3.52 2.58
N ALA A 128 7.09 -2.83 2.10
CA ALA A 128 6.60 -2.98 0.73
C ALA A 128 7.65 -2.57 -0.32
N GLY A 129 8.41 -1.50 -0.06
CA GLY A 129 9.53 -1.09 -0.91
C GLY A 129 10.66 -2.12 -0.94
N ALA A 130 10.92 -2.79 0.19
CA ALA A 130 11.91 -3.87 0.29
C ALA A 130 11.52 -5.15 -0.46
N ALA A 131 10.24 -5.33 -0.82
CA ALA A 131 9.82 -6.38 -1.75
C ALA A 131 10.35 -6.13 -3.17
N GLY A 132 10.82 -4.90 -3.42
CA GLY A 132 11.30 -4.45 -4.71
C GLY A 132 10.16 -4.40 -5.72
N GLY A 133 10.53 -4.56 -6.99
CA GLY A 133 9.62 -4.52 -8.10
C GLY A 133 9.86 -3.33 -9.02
N THR A 134 9.29 -3.41 -10.20
CA THR A 134 9.39 -2.39 -11.23
C THR A 134 8.04 -1.76 -11.47
N PHE A 135 8.03 -0.50 -11.86
CA PHE A 135 6.83 0.13 -12.41
C PHE A 135 6.78 -0.11 -13.91
N PRO A 136 5.59 -0.17 -14.52
CA PRO A 136 5.45 -0.19 -15.97
C PRO A 136 6.22 0.97 -16.61
N ALA A 137 6.80 0.72 -17.78
CA ALA A 137 7.49 1.75 -18.55
C ALA A 137 6.47 2.78 -19.06
N THR A 138 6.84 4.06 -18.99
CA THR A 138 6.04 5.13 -19.61
C THR A 138 5.96 4.89 -21.11
N ALA A 139 4.75 4.99 -21.69
CA ALA A 139 4.63 5.08 -23.14
C ALA A 139 5.31 6.39 -23.58
N GLY A 140 6.38 6.27 -24.39
CA GLY A 140 7.12 7.41 -24.94
C GLY A 140 6.38 8.13 -26.06
#